data_AF-A0A9C5Z2V3-F1
#
_entry.id   AF-A0A9C5Z2V3-F1
#
_cell.length_a   1.000
_cell.length_b   1.000
_cell.length_c   1.000
_cell.angle_alpha   90.00
_cell.angle_beta   90.00
_cell.angle_gamma   90.00
#
_symmetry.space_group_name_H-M   'P 1'
#
loop_
_entity.id
_entity.type
_entity.pdbx_description
1 polymer ?
#
loop_
_entity_poly.entity_id
_entity_poly.type
_entity_poly.pdbx_seq_one_letter_code
_entity_poly.pdbx_strand_id
1 'polypeptide(L)'
;MKKERLEELSDKLQRDMTLIQISQKSNALNINTQAISNGSNTVSDEPATDNNTGSCNNGDDDDSNCIIVKGLHKNALASSLPGIIADMGRVMKLKLTKDDLKRVTIMKRKFYERHNLETDTMILIVQFHKLDMKVDFLKHKEKCKKHPAYASVNVEDYVSENTYNLCQYAKILKTYGYAAVYWRNNCVYAKKTNSTDCREIPIHTRSQVDALKFSI
;
A
#
# COMPACT_ATOMS: atom_id res chain seq x y z
N MET A 1 10.54 41.99 -6.42
CA MET A 1 9.78 41.04 -5.58
C MET A 1 8.37 40.69 -6.08
N LYS A 2 7.55 41.61 -6.63
CA LYS A 2 6.18 41.25 -7.10
C LYS A 2 6.12 40.52 -8.46
N LYS A 3 7.06 40.80 -9.38
CA LYS A 3 7.05 40.23 -10.75
C LYS A 3 7.42 38.74 -10.78
N GLU A 4 8.44 38.36 -10.01
CA GLU A 4 8.96 36.99 -9.91
C GLU A 4 7.95 36.00 -9.31
N ARG A 5 7.21 36.41 -8.27
CA ARG A 5 6.11 35.60 -7.70
C ARG A 5 4.92 35.44 -8.64
N LEU A 6 4.70 36.40 -9.55
CA LEU A 6 3.61 36.34 -10.53
C LEU A 6 3.97 35.37 -11.66
N GLU A 7 5.24 35.34 -12.05
CA GLU A 7 5.79 34.43 -13.04
C GLU A 7 5.80 32.98 -12.52
N GLU A 8 6.19 32.77 -11.26
CA GLU A 8 6.14 31.46 -10.61
C GLU A 8 4.71 30.91 -10.44
N LEU A 9 3.73 31.80 -10.16
CA LEU A 9 2.31 31.41 -10.12
C LEU A 9 1.78 31.05 -11.52
N SER A 10 2.19 31.82 -12.54
CA SER A 10 1.80 31.58 -13.94
C SER A 10 2.31 30.22 -14.41
N ASP A 11 3.58 29.92 -14.14
CA ASP A 11 4.20 28.63 -14.49
C ASP A 11 3.55 27.47 -13.76
N LYS A 12 3.18 27.65 -12.48
CA LYS A 12 2.46 26.64 -11.71
C LYS A 12 1.07 26.37 -12.30
N LEU A 13 0.33 27.41 -12.68
CA LEU A 13 -0.98 27.28 -13.30
C LEU A 13 -0.91 26.54 -14.64
N GLN A 14 0.10 26.86 -15.45
CA GLN A 14 0.34 26.24 -16.76
C GLN A 14 0.63 24.73 -16.61
N ARG A 15 1.42 24.34 -15.60
CA ARG A 15 1.69 22.93 -15.28
C ARG A 15 0.44 22.20 -14.82
N ASP A 16 -0.34 22.79 -13.92
CA ASP A 16 -1.57 22.18 -13.41
C ASP A 16 -2.62 21.97 -14.51
N MET A 17 -2.76 22.93 -15.43
CA MET A 17 -3.66 22.81 -16.59
C MET A 17 -3.22 21.69 -17.55
N THR A 18 -1.91 21.52 -17.76
CA THR A 18 -1.35 20.45 -18.59
C THR A 18 -1.59 19.06 -17.97
N LEU A 19 -1.45 18.94 -16.64
CA LEU A 19 -1.73 17.69 -15.92
C LEU A 19 -3.19 17.25 -16.04
N ILE A 20 -4.13 18.21 -15.98
CA ILE A 20 -5.57 17.93 -16.14
C ILE A 20 -5.87 17.42 -17.56
N GLN A 21 -5.31 18.06 -18.59
CA GLN A 21 -5.52 17.63 -19.99
C GLN A 21 -4.95 16.24 -20.27
N ILE A 22 -3.79 15.89 -19.68
CA ILE A 22 -3.19 14.55 -19.82
C ILE A 22 -4.06 13.49 -19.12
N SER A 23 -4.60 13.80 -17.93
CA SER A 23 -5.52 12.90 -17.22
C SER A 23 -6.79 12.61 -18.03
N GLN A 24 -7.33 13.61 -18.72
CA GLN A 24 -8.53 13.44 -19.55
C GLN A 24 -8.27 12.60 -20.80
N LYS A 25 -7.11 12.77 -21.47
CA LYS A 25 -6.71 11.94 -22.62
C LYS A 25 -6.45 10.49 -22.24
N SER A 26 -5.92 10.24 -21.04
CA SER A 26 -5.63 8.89 -20.54
C SER A 26 -6.90 8.05 -20.34
N ASN A 27 -8.00 8.68 -19.96
CA ASN A 27 -9.29 8.01 -19.76
C ASN A 27 -9.97 7.63 -21.09
N ALA A 28 -9.58 8.23 -22.22
CA ALA A 28 -10.16 7.95 -23.53
C ALA A 28 -9.51 6.75 -24.26
N LEU A 29 -8.36 6.24 -23.79
CA LEU A 29 -7.58 5.18 -24.45
C LEU A 29 -7.77 3.77 -23.85
N ASN A 30 -8.61 3.59 -22.83
CA ASN A 30 -8.76 2.31 -22.13
C ASN A 30 -9.99 1.47 -22.58
N ILE A 31 -10.43 1.63 -23.84
CA ILE A 31 -11.52 0.84 -24.44
C ILE A 31 -11.02 0.22 -25.74
N ASN A 32 -10.10 -0.74 -25.65
CA ASN A 32 -9.90 -1.83 -26.62
C ASN A 32 -8.53 -2.47 -26.41
N THR A 33 -8.47 -3.63 -25.77
CA THR A 33 -7.57 -4.72 -26.20
C THR A 33 -8.13 -6.04 -25.68
N GLN A 34 -8.42 -6.96 -26.61
CA GLN A 34 -8.97 -8.29 -26.39
C GLN A 34 -7.90 -9.33 -26.01
N ALA A 35 -8.43 -10.46 -25.52
CA ALA A 35 -7.84 -11.71 -25.05
C ALA A 35 -6.64 -12.31 -25.81
N ILE A 36 -5.78 -13.02 -25.07
CA ILE A 36 -5.16 -14.30 -25.50
C ILE A 36 -5.01 -15.24 -24.28
N SER A 37 -5.48 -16.48 -24.45
CA SER A 37 -5.42 -17.64 -23.56
C SER A 37 -4.05 -18.35 -23.59
N ASN A 38 -3.71 -19.10 -22.53
CA ASN A 38 -3.33 -20.53 -22.60
C ASN A 38 -3.03 -21.08 -21.20
N GLY A 39 -3.58 -22.27 -20.92
CA GLY A 39 -3.62 -22.89 -19.59
C GLY A 39 -2.54 -23.95 -19.34
N SER A 40 -2.65 -24.58 -18.17
CA SER A 40 -2.36 -26.02 -17.96
C SER A 40 -2.96 -26.46 -16.62
N ASN A 41 -3.69 -27.58 -16.65
CA ASN A 41 -4.32 -28.24 -15.50
C ASN A 41 -3.35 -29.21 -14.82
N THR A 42 -3.39 -29.32 -13.48
CA THR A 42 -3.27 -30.61 -12.79
C THR A 42 -4.12 -30.59 -11.52
N VAL A 43 -4.88 -31.68 -11.33
CA VAL A 43 -5.82 -31.95 -10.24
C VAL A 43 -5.18 -32.94 -9.28
N SER A 44 -5.37 -32.78 -7.97
CA SER A 44 -5.33 -33.87 -6.98
C SER A 44 -6.11 -33.45 -5.72
N ASP A 45 -7.23 -34.13 -5.47
CA ASP A 45 -7.98 -34.23 -4.21
C ASP A 45 -7.14 -35.05 -3.18
N GLU A 46 -7.24 -35.05 -1.84
CA GLU A 46 -8.33 -34.82 -0.87
C GLU A 46 -7.71 -34.73 0.60
N PRO A 47 -8.41 -34.85 1.75
CA PRO A 47 -8.71 -33.78 2.74
C PRO A 47 -8.04 -33.90 4.14
N ALA A 48 -8.07 -32.83 4.97
CA ALA A 48 -8.36 -32.83 6.43
C ALA A 48 -7.97 -31.52 7.18
N THR A 49 -9.00 -30.91 7.79
CA THR A 49 -9.11 -30.40 9.19
C THR A 49 -8.09 -29.44 9.82
N ASP A 50 -8.61 -28.22 10.05
CA ASP A 50 -8.48 -27.28 11.17
C ASP A 50 -7.15 -26.71 11.70
N ASN A 51 -7.30 -25.40 12.03
CA ASN A 51 -6.44 -24.51 12.81
C ASN A 51 -5.24 -23.91 12.08
N ASN A 52 -5.51 -22.95 11.19
CA ASN A 52 -4.48 -22.05 10.72
C ASN A 52 -4.93 -20.60 10.82
N THR A 53 -4.27 -19.86 11.73
CA THR A 53 -4.13 -18.41 11.67
C THR A 53 -3.54 -18.08 10.30
N GLY A 54 -4.42 -17.76 9.34
CA GLY A 54 -4.11 -17.72 7.91
C GLY A 54 -2.95 -16.78 7.60
N SER A 55 -1.77 -17.36 7.40
CA SER A 55 -0.63 -16.69 6.78
C SER A 55 -1.00 -16.35 5.34
N CYS A 56 -0.99 -15.07 5.01
CA CYS A 56 -1.27 -14.58 3.67
C CYS A 56 -0.01 -14.78 2.82
N ASN A 57 -0.03 -15.80 1.96
CA ASN A 57 0.95 -16.13 0.90
C ASN A 57 2.23 -16.88 1.33
N ASN A 58 2.44 -18.07 0.75
CA ASN A 58 3.70 -18.80 0.73
C ASN A 58 4.65 -18.22 -0.33
N GLY A 59 5.18 -17.03 -0.07
CA GLY A 59 6.28 -16.44 -0.82
C GLY A 59 7.02 -15.46 0.07
N ASP A 60 8.33 -15.33 -0.11
CA ASP A 60 9.22 -14.46 0.69
C ASP A 60 8.81 -12.97 0.75
N ASP A 61 7.80 -12.59 -0.02
CA ASP A 61 7.19 -11.25 -0.15
C ASP A 61 5.83 -11.11 0.56
N ASP A 62 5.72 -11.60 1.79
CA ASP A 62 4.61 -11.21 2.66
C ASP A 62 4.75 -9.74 3.10
N ASP A 63 4.08 -8.84 2.39
CA ASP A 63 4.00 -7.41 2.71
C ASP A 63 3.06 -7.11 3.89
N SER A 64 2.52 -8.11 4.60
CA SER A 64 1.63 -7.92 5.76
C SER A 64 2.22 -7.00 6.84
N ASN A 65 3.54 -7.08 7.02
CA ASN A 65 4.31 -6.31 8.00
C ASN A 65 4.92 -5.03 7.42
N CYS A 66 4.40 -4.53 6.30
CA CYS A 66 4.89 -3.31 5.67
C CYS A 66 4.16 -2.04 6.14
N ILE A 67 4.90 -0.94 6.22
CA ILE A 67 4.38 0.43 6.31
C ILE A 67 4.93 1.27 5.16
N ILE A 68 4.28 2.39 4.88
CA ILE A 68 4.76 3.40 3.95
C ILE A 68 5.10 4.68 4.70
N VAL A 69 6.30 5.20 4.44
CA VAL A 69 6.80 6.45 5.00
C VAL A 69 6.99 7.44 3.87
N LYS A 70 6.26 8.55 3.90
CA LYS A 70 6.23 9.58 2.84
C LYS A 70 6.80 10.89 3.38
N GLY A 71 7.42 11.68 2.51
CA GLY A 71 7.85 13.04 2.83
C GLY A 71 9.23 13.15 3.48
N LEU A 72 10.04 12.08 3.43
CA LEU A 72 11.42 12.14 3.90
C LEU A 72 12.29 12.92 2.90
N HIS A 73 13.00 13.95 3.34
CA HIS A 73 13.88 14.69 2.45
C HIS A 73 15.08 13.84 2.02
N LYS A 74 15.48 13.91 0.74
CA LYS A 74 16.67 13.22 0.21
C LYS A 74 17.95 13.63 0.97
N ASN A 75 18.01 14.85 1.50
CA ASN A 75 19.16 15.31 2.28
C ASN A 75 19.30 14.58 3.64
N ALA A 76 18.27 13.85 4.09
CA ALA A 76 18.34 12.98 5.27
C ALA A 76 19.17 11.70 5.03
N LEU A 77 19.64 11.44 3.79
CA LEU A 77 20.44 10.29 3.40
C LEU A 77 21.88 10.27 3.96
N ALA A 78 22.26 11.22 4.82
CA ALA A 78 23.51 11.13 5.57
C ALA A 78 23.58 9.84 6.42
N SER A 79 22.42 9.25 6.73
CA SER A 79 22.30 7.94 7.37
C SER A 79 21.70 6.90 6.41
N SER A 80 22.00 5.62 6.64
CA SER A 80 21.38 4.53 5.88
C SER A 80 19.85 4.50 6.09
N LEU A 81 19.09 4.00 5.09
CA LEU A 81 17.62 3.96 5.19
C LEU A 81 17.11 3.21 6.44
N PRO A 82 17.66 2.05 6.83
CA PRO A 82 17.29 1.42 8.10
C PRO A 82 17.63 2.27 9.33
N GLY A 83 18.72 3.05 9.26
CA GLY A 83 19.10 4.00 10.31
C GLY A 83 18.05 5.10 10.52
N ILE A 84 17.54 5.68 9.43
CA ILE A 84 16.48 6.69 9.50
C ILE A 84 15.24 6.13 10.22
N ILE A 85 14.84 4.90 9.91
CA ILE A 85 13.68 4.26 10.54
C ILE A 85 13.94 3.94 12.01
N ALA A 86 15.14 3.46 12.37
CA ALA A 86 15.53 3.24 13.75
C ALA A 86 15.54 4.54 14.57
N ASP A 87 16.00 5.65 13.97
CA ASP A 87 16.00 6.98 14.60
C ASP A 87 14.57 7.52 14.79
N MET A 88 13.69 7.31 13.82
CA MET A 88 12.25 7.56 13.99
C MET A 88 11.68 6.74 15.16
N GLY A 89 12.03 5.45 15.26
CA GLY A 89 11.66 4.60 16.39
C GLY A 89 12.13 5.17 17.74
N ARG A 90 13.36 5.68 17.81
CA ARG A 90 13.89 6.34 19.01
C ARG A 90 13.10 7.59 19.39
N VAL A 91 12.76 8.44 18.41
CA VAL A 91 11.89 9.62 18.62
C VAL A 91 10.51 9.21 19.16
N MET A 92 9.97 8.08 18.70
CA MET A 92 8.72 7.52 19.19
C MET A 92 8.82 6.85 20.57
N LYS A 93 10.03 6.72 21.12
CA LYS A 93 10.37 5.94 22.34
C LYS A 93 10.12 4.43 22.19
N LEU A 94 10.36 3.90 21.00
CA LEU A 94 10.28 2.46 20.70
C LEU A 94 11.65 1.82 20.81
N LYS A 95 11.70 0.58 21.28
CA LYS A 95 12.89 -0.27 21.22
C LYS A 95 12.98 -0.89 19.83
N LEU A 96 13.37 -0.09 18.85
CA LEU A 96 13.51 -0.49 17.46
C LEU A 96 14.97 -0.31 17.02
N THR A 97 15.57 -1.36 16.50
CA THR A 97 16.92 -1.38 15.94
C THR A 97 16.85 -1.65 14.43
N LYS A 98 18.00 -1.59 13.75
CA LYS A 98 18.08 -1.91 12.31
C LYS A 98 17.78 -3.38 12.04
N ASP A 99 18.11 -4.26 12.98
CA ASP A 99 17.95 -5.72 12.85
C ASP A 99 16.48 -6.15 13.00
N ASP A 100 15.62 -5.26 13.46
CA ASP A 100 14.16 -5.47 13.51
C ASP A 100 13.48 -5.23 12.16
N LEU A 101 14.22 -4.71 11.17
CA LEU A 101 13.74 -4.37 9.84
C LEU A 101 14.19 -5.44 8.84
N LYS A 102 13.22 -6.12 8.23
CA LYS A 102 13.48 -7.10 7.16
C LYS A 102 13.94 -6.41 5.88
N ARG A 103 13.31 -5.28 5.54
CA ARG A 103 13.55 -4.59 4.27
C ARG A 103 13.19 -3.10 4.37
N VAL A 104 14.01 -2.24 3.80
CA VAL A 104 13.70 -0.81 3.61
C VAL A 104 14.05 -0.41 2.18
N THR A 105 13.05 -0.06 1.38
CA THR A 105 13.23 0.25 -0.04
C THR A 105 12.62 1.58 -0.40
N ILE A 106 13.24 2.27 -1.36
CA ILE A 106 12.68 3.50 -1.92
C ILE A 106 11.61 3.12 -2.94
N MET A 107 10.39 3.57 -2.71
CA MET A 107 9.29 3.44 -3.66
C MET A 107 9.46 4.46 -4.78
N LYS A 108 9.85 3.98 -5.97
CA LYS A 108 9.84 4.78 -7.19
C LYS A 108 8.41 5.00 -7.66
N ARG A 109 8.06 6.25 -7.98
CA ARG A 109 6.78 6.56 -8.60
C ARG A 109 6.93 6.52 -10.12
N LYS A 110 6.27 5.56 -10.78
CA LYS A 110 6.24 5.39 -12.24
C LYS A 110 5.94 6.70 -13.01
N PHE A 111 5.15 7.60 -12.44
CA PHE A 111 4.88 8.91 -13.04
C PHE A 111 6.14 9.79 -13.11
N TYR A 112 6.84 9.96 -11.98
CA TYR A 112 8.02 10.82 -11.90
C TYR A 112 9.16 10.26 -12.75
N GLU A 113 9.33 8.94 -12.76
CA GLU A 113 10.34 8.27 -13.58
C GLU A 113 10.05 8.44 -15.08
N ARG A 114 8.79 8.30 -15.53
CA ARG A 114 8.42 8.50 -16.93
C ARG A 114 8.55 9.95 -17.42
N HIS A 115 8.48 10.91 -16.51
CA HIS A 115 8.54 12.34 -16.83
C HIS A 115 9.87 13.00 -16.42
N ASN A 116 10.87 12.22 -15.99
CA ASN A 116 12.15 12.71 -15.47
C ASN A 116 11.99 13.83 -14.42
N LEU A 117 10.96 13.72 -13.58
CA LEU A 117 10.65 14.70 -12.54
C LEU A 117 11.37 14.30 -11.25
N GLU A 118 12.25 15.16 -10.76
CA GLU A 118 12.83 14.99 -9.45
C GLU A 118 11.91 15.54 -8.35
N THR A 119 11.94 14.85 -7.20
CA THR A 119 11.29 15.31 -5.97
C THR A 119 12.34 15.44 -4.89
N ASP A 120 12.23 16.46 -4.04
CA ASP A 120 13.13 16.64 -2.90
C ASP A 120 12.87 15.65 -1.77
N THR A 121 11.75 14.93 -1.87
CA THR A 121 11.32 13.94 -0.88
C THR A 121 11.24 12.55 -1.50
N MET A 122 11.49 11.53 -0.67
CA MET A 122 11.38 10.13 -1.00
C MET A 122 10.23 9.47 -0.24
N ILE A 123 9.84 8.31 -0.74
CA ILE A 123 8.85 7.43 -0.13
C ILE A 123 9.55 6.11 0.14
N LEU A 124 9.43 5.62 1.36
CA LEU A 124 9.98 4.33 1.76
C LEU A 124 8.86 3.32 1.98
N ILE A 125 9.10 2.09 1.56
CA ILE A 125 8.38 0.92 2.03
C ILE A 125 9.29 0.24 3.04
N VAL A 126 8.76 0.00 4.25
CA VAL A 126 9.50 -0.55 5.37
C VAL A 126 8.78 -1.81 5.82
N GLN A 127 9.47 -2.95 5.77
CA GLN A 127 8.98 -4.24 6.24
C GLN A 127 9.64 -4.56 7.58
N PHE A 128 8.83 -4.80 8.61
CA PHE A 128 9.29 -5.28 9.91
C PHE A 128 9.36 -6.81 9.92
N HIS A 129 10.21 -7.38 10.77
CA HIS A 129 10.21 -8.83 10.99
C HIS A 129 8.94 -9.32 11.69
N LYS A 130 8.30 -8.48 12.51
CA LYS A 130 7.13 -8.85 13.31
C LYS A 130 5.98 -7.86 13.11
N LEU A 131 4.76 -8.38 13.10
CA LEU A 131 3.54 -7.57 13.01
C LEU A 131 3.41 -6.59 14.18
N ASP A 132 3.74 -7.01 15.39
CA ASP A 132 3.63 -6.15 16.58
C ASP A 132 4.50 -4.90 16.48
N MET A 133 5.68 -5.00 15.85
CA MET A 133 6.55 -3.85 15.62
C MET A 133 5.93 -2.85 14.66
N LYS A 134 5.29 -3.33 13.58
CA LYS A 134 4.51 -2.50 12.67
C LYS A 134 3.38 -1.79 13.42
N VAL A 135 2.62 -2.53 14.24
CA VAL A 135 1.48 -1.99 14.99
C VAL A 135 1.95 -0.92 15.97
N ASP A 136 3.01 -1.17 16.73
CA ASP A 136 3.58 -0.22 17.68
C ASP A 136 4.12 1.03 16.98
N PHE A 137 4.78 0.88 15.84
CA PHE A 137 5.27 2.00 15.04
C PHE A 137 4.11 2.87 14.54
N LEU A 138 3.07 2.26 13.96
CA LEU A 138 1.88 2.97 13.48
C LEU A 138 1.11 3.66 14.61
N LYS A 139 1.03 3.04 15.80
CA LYS A 139 0.38 3.62 16.98
C LYS A 139 1.06 4.89 17.47
N HIS A 140 2.39 4.96 17.35
CA HIS A 140 3.19 6.07 17.91
C HIS A 140 3.65 7.09 16.86
N LYS A 141 3.26 6.93 15.60
CA LYS A 141 3.70 7.76 14.47
C LYS A 141 3.52 9.27 14.67
N GLU A 142 2.48 9.70 15.37
CA GLU A 142 2.21 11.12 15.63
C GLU A 142 3.30 11.78 16.49
N LYS A 143 4.10 11.00 17.24
CA LYS A 143 5.26 11.53 17.97
C LYS A 143 6.36 12.03 17.03
N CYS A 144 6.51 11.45 15.83
CA CYS A 144 7.49 11.93 14.85
C CYS A 144 7.16 13.34 14.35
N LYS A 145 5.88 13.71 14.23
CA LYS A 145 5.48 15.05 13.79
C LYS A 145 5.92 16.17 14.74
N LYS A 146 6.20 15.82 16.02
CA LYS A 146 6.71 16.76 17.03
C LYS A 146 8.22 17.00 16.90
N HIS A 147 8.93 16.16 16.15
CA HIS A 147 10.36 16.28 15.95
C HIS A 147 10.65 17.09 14.68
N PRO A 148 11.48 18.15 14.73
CA PRO A 148 11.71 19.04 13.58
C PRO A 148 12.12 18.32 12.30
N ALA A 149 12.99 17.29 12.41
CA ALA A 149 13.46 16.52 11.26
C ALA A 149 12.39 15.64 10.60
N TYR A 150 11.28 15.35 11.29
CA TYR A 150 10.23 14.44 10.84
C TYR A 150 8.83 15.08 10.83
N ALA A 151 8.75 16.41 10.97
CA ALA A 151 7.49 17.14 11.03
C ALA A 151 6.62 16.98 9.78
N SER A 152 7.25 16.89 8.60
CA SER A 152 6.61 16.68 7.30
C SER A 152 6.39 15.20 6.95
N VAL A 153 6.89 14.27 7.77
CA VAL A 153 6.82 12.84 7.49
C VAL A 153 5.44 12.30 7.80
N ASN A 154 4.88 11.57 6.85
CA ASN A 154 3.62 10.85 7.02
C ASN A 154 3.87 9.34 6.99
N VAL A 155 3.31 8.64 7.97
CA VAL A 155 3.45 7.19 8.12
C VAL A 155 2.07 6.55 8.04
N GLU A 156 1.91 5.58 7.16
CA GLU A 156 0.64 4.88 6.92
C GLU A 156 0.86 3.38 6.82
N ASP A 157 -0.22 2.63 6.98
CA ASP A 157 -0.22 1.20 6.65
C ASP A 157 0.05 1.04 5.15
N TYR A 158 0.95 0.12 4.77
CA TYR A 158 1.23 -0.13 3.37
C TYR A 158 0.16 -1.02 2.76
N VAL A 159 -0.30 -0.68 1.57
CA VAL A 159 -1.17 -1.54 0.75
C VAL A 159 -0.49 -1.74 -0.59
N SER A 160 -0.14 -3.00 -0.89
CA SER A 160 0.44 -3.40 -2.16
C SER A 160 -0.54 -3.18 -3.31
N GLU A 161 -0.01 -2.96 -4.50
CA GLU A 161 -0.81 -2.80 -5.72
C GLU A 161 -1.69 -4.04 -5.96
N ASN A 162 -1.18 -5.24 -5.68
CA ASN A 162 -1.93 -6.49 -5.78
C ASN A 162 -3.13 -6.52 -4.81
N THR A 163 -2.91 -6.21 -3.53
CA THR A 163 -3.99 -6.17 -2.52
C THR A 163 -5.04 -5.12 -2.87
N TYR A 164 -4.59 -3.93 -3.27
CA TYR A 164 -5.48 -2.86 -3.69
C TYR A 164 -6.36 -3.31 -4.87
N ASN A 165 -5.75 -3.85 -5.93
CA ASN A 165 -6.45 -4.31 -7.12
C ASN A 165 -7.43 -5.46 -6.82
N LEU A 166 -7.02 -6.41 -5.97
CA LEU A 166 -7.88 -7.49 -5.51
C LEU A 166 -9.07 -6.95 -4.70
N CYS A 167 -8.84 -6.00 -3.80
CA CYS A 167 -9.93 -5.42 -3.02
C CYS A 167 -10.90 -4.64 -3.90
N GLN A 168 -10.42 -3.88 -4.90
CA GLN A 168 -11.32 -3.20 -5.85
C GLN A 168 -12.18 -4.21 -6.62
N TYR A 169 -11.58 -5.32 -7.07
CA TYR A 169 -12.32 -6.39 -7.73
C TYR A 169 -13.36 -7.02 -6.80
N ALA A 170 -12.97 -7.33 -5.55
CA ALA A 170 -13.81 -7.97 -4.55
C ALA A 170 -15.03 -7.12 -4.13
N LYS A 171 -15.02 -5.80 -4.34
CA LYS A 171 -16.17 -4.93 -4.03
C LYS A 171 -17.46 -5.36 -4.73
N ILE A 172 -17.36 -6.10 -5.85
CA ILE A 172 -18.52 -6.69 -6.52
C ILE A 172 -19.34 -7.59 -5.57
N LEU A 173 -18.72 -8.24 -4.58
CA LEU A 173 -19.44 -9.07 -3.60
C LEU A 173 -20.53 -8.32 -2.84
N LYS A 174 -20.43 -6.99 -2.71
CA LYS A 174 -21.49 -6.18 -2.10
C LYS A 174 -22.81 -6.27 -2.86
N THR A 175 -22.77 -6.41 -4.19
CA THR A 175 -23.99 -6.57 -5.00
C THR A 175 -24.60 -7.97 -4.87
N TYR A 176 -23.84 -8.92 -4.33
CA TYR A 176 -24.29 -10.30 -4.09
C TYR A 176 -24.74 -10.54 -2.65
N GLY A 177 -24.80 -9.52 -1.79
CA GLY A 177 -25.32 -9.62 -0.43
C GLY A 177 -24.27 -9.62 0.68
N TYR A 178 -22.98 -9.42 0.37
CA TYR A 178 -21.96 -9.22 1.38
C TYR A 178 -22.03 -7.79 1.95
N ALA A 179 -22.16 -7.67 3.27
CA ALA A 179 -22.22 -6.38 3.95
C ALA A 179 -20.93 -5.54 3.81
N ALA A 180 -19.76 -6.18 3.81
CA ALA A 180 -18.48 -5.47 3.74
C ALA A 180 -17.41 -6.20 2.94
N VAL A 181 -16.53 -5.40 2.32
CA VAL A 181 -15.29 -5.82 1.67
C VAL A 181 -14.23 -4.78 2.04
N TYR A 182 -13.12 -5.22 2.62
CA TYR A 182 -12.06 -4.34 3.12
C TYR A 182 -10.70 -5.05 3.08
N TRP A 183 -9.62 -4.32 3.35
CA TRP A 183 -8.29 -4.89 3.54
C TRP A 183 -7.76 -4.62 4.94
N ARG A 184 -6.89 -5.50 5.42
CA ARG A 184 -6.13 -5.34 6.67
C ARG A 184 -4.82 -6.11 6.53
N ASN A 185 -3.69 -5.49 6.88
CA ASN A 185 -2.37 -6.13 6.82
C ASN A 185 -2.07 -6.79 5.46
N ASN A 186 -2.30 -6.06 4.35
CA ASN A 186 -2.13 -6.59 2.99
C ASN A 186 -2.95 -7.86 2.64
N CYS A 187 -4.03 -8.13 3.38
CA CYS A 187 -4.97 -9.20 3.02
C CYS A 187 -6.37 -8.61 2.81
N VAL A 188 -7.11 -9.15 1.85
CA VAL A 188 -8.48 -8.73 1.53
C VAL A 188 -9.45 -9.64 2.26
N TYR A 189 -10.53 -9.07 2.77
CA TYR A 189 -11.57 -9.77 3.51
C TYR A 189 -12.96 -9.38 3.02
N ALA A 190 -13.90 -10.32 3.11
CA ALA A 190 -15.32 -10.06 2.98
C ALA A 190 -16.08 -10.47 4.25
N LYS A 191 -17.20 -9.81 4.52
CA LYS A 191 -18.15 -10.19 5.57
C LYS A 191 -19.55 -10.27 5.00
N LYS A 192 -20.26 -11.37 5.30
CA LYS A 192 -21.66 -11.55 4.89
C LYS A 192 -22.57 -10.56 5.61
N THR A 193 -22.35 -10.33 6.92
CA THR A 193 -23.13 -9.38 7.72
C THR A 193 -22.22 -8.41 8.47
N ASN A 194 -22.76 -7.28 8.91
CA ASN A 194 -22.04 -6.31 9.75
C ASN A 194 -21.96 -6.75 11.23
N SER A 195 -22.39 -7.97 11.57
CA SER A 195 -22.31 -8.48 12.94
C SER A 195 -20.85 -8.69 13.35
N THR A 196 -20.56 -8.41 14.62
CA THR A 196 -19.26 -8.72 15.25
C THR A 196 -18.96 -10.21 15.26
N ASP A 197 -20.00 -11.05 15.32
CA ASP A 197 -19.88 -12.52 15.36
C ASP A 197 -19.71 -13.13 13.96
N CYS A 198 -19.89 -12.31 12.90
CA CYS A 198 -19.66 -12.76 11.54
C CYS A 198 -18.16 -12.89 11.28
N ARG A 199 -17.72 -14.14 11.07
CA ARG A 199 -16.35 -14.44 10.67
C ARG A 199 -16.03 -13.76 9.35
N GLU A 200 -14.86 -13.11 9.31
CA GLU A 200 -14.31 -12.56 8.08
C GLU A 200 -13.83 -13.70 7.18
N ILE A 201 -14.13 -13.59 5.88
CA ILE A 201 -13.71 -14.54 4.86
C ILE A 201 -12.48 -13.97 4.19
N PRO A 202 -11.28 -14.56 4.36
CA PRO A 202 -10.08 -14.10 3.68
C PRO A 202 -10.18 -14.37 2.17
N ILE A 203 -9.69 -13.43 1.38
CA ILE A 203 -9.68 -13.46 -0.08
C ILE A 203 -8.24 -13.23 -0.54
N HIS A 204 -7.67 -14.22 -1.19
CA HIS A 204 -6.31 -14.23 -1.70
C HIS A 204 -6.26 -14.08 -3.22
N THR A 205 -7.32 -14.48 -3.94
CA THR A 205 -7.33 -14.48 -5.42
C THR A 205 -8.67 -14.01 -5.99
N ARG A 206 -8.65 -13.60 -7.27
CA ARG A 206 -9.90 -13.27 -8.00
C ARG A 206 -10.82 -14.48 -8.17
N SER A 207 -10.26 -15.68 -8.36
CA SER A 207 -11.05 -16.91 -8.45
C SER A 207 -11.86 -17.18 -7.18
N GLN A 208 -11.30 -16.86 -5.99
CA GLN A 208 -12.05 -16.93 -4.74
C GLN A 208 -13.19 -15.90 -4.70
N VAL A 209 -12.97 -14.68 -5.21
CA VAL A 209 -14.05 -13.69 -5.36
C VAL A 209 -15.16 -14.25 -6.27
N ASP A 210 -14.81 -14.86 -7.39
CA ASP A 210 -15.77 -15.44 -8.33
C ASP A 210 -16.59 -16.56 -7.69
N ALA A 211 -15.94 -17.47 -6.96
CA ALA A 211 -16.63 -18.54 -6.23
C ALA A 211 -17.62 -17.98 -5.18
N LEU A 212 -17.22 -16.92 -4.46
CA LEU A 212 -18.04 -16.30 -3.41
C LEU A 212 -19.31 -15.64 -3.94
N LYS A 213 -19.37 -15.26 -5.23
CA LYS A 213 -20.58 -14.70 -5.87
C LYS A 213 -21.76 -15.68 -5.86
N PHE A 214 -21.47 -16.99 -5.87
CA PHE A 214 -22.46 -18.06 -5.92
C PHE A 214 -22.65 -18.78 -4.57
N SER A 215 -22.03 -18.27 -3.50
CA SER A 215 -21.97 -18.91 -2.18
C SER A 215 -22.95 -18.30 -1.16
N ILE A 216 -23.96 -17.55 -1.61
CA ILE A 216 -24.99 -16.90 -0.77
C ILE A 216 -26.31 -17.63 -0.93
#